data_AF-A0A352BF42-F1
#
_entry.id   AF-A0A352BF42-F1
#
_cell.length_a   1.000
_cell.length_b   1.000
_cell.length_c   1.000
_cell.angle_alpha   90.00
_cell.angle_beta   90.00
_cell.angle_gamma   90.00
#
_symmetry.space_group_name_H-M   'P 1'
#
loop_
_entity.id
_entity.type
_entity.pdbx_description
1 polymer ?
#
loop_
_entity_poly.entity_id
_entity_poly.type
_entity_poly.pdbx_seq_one_letter_code
_entity_poly.pdbx_strand_id
1 'polypeptide(L)'
;MYSVYTGNMTTLNVRVDEKIKTKAMEILSSRGLNLSTGINVFLRQVIEEKGLPFIPGDSVLLRKKYDMEVAIAKKGKTYKNTEGLLKAVLK
;
A
#
# COMPACT_ATOMS: atom_id res chain seq x y z
N MET A 1 18.26 9.70 30.27
CA MET A 1 19.37 9.41 29.33
C MET A 1 18.82 8.48 28.27
N TYR A 2 18.42 9.00 27.11
CA TYR A 2 17.83 8.18 26.04
C TYR A 2 18.95 7.48 25.29
N SER A 3 18.94 6.14 25.32
CA SER A 3 19.83 5.30 24.54
C SER A 3 19.72 5.69 23.07
N VAL A 4 20.82 6.19 22.52
CA VAL A 4 20.92 6.58 21.12
C VAL A 4 20.74 5.29 20.31
N TYR A 5 19.64 5.17 19.57
CA TYR A 5 19.41 4.08 18.62
C TYR A 5 20.52 4.13 17.55
N THR A 6 21.65 3.51 17.85
CA THR A 6 22.71 3.20 16.88
C THR A 6 22.32 1.93 16.15
N GLY A 7 21.21 2.00 15.42
CA GLY A 7 20.96 1.02 14.36
C GLY A 7 22.03 1.22 13.29
N ASN A 8 22.67 0.15 12.83
CA ASN A 8 23.63 0.21 11.72
C ASN A 8 22.92 0.76 10.47
N MET A 9 23.10 2.07 10.23
CA MET A 9 22.54 2.75 9.06
C MET A 9 23.42 2.45 7.85
N THR A 10 22.81 2.01 6.76
CA THR A 10 23.49 1.77 5.48
C THR A 10 22.99 2.77 4.44
N THR A 11 23.88 3.21 3.54
CA THR A 11 23.51 4.09 2.43
C THR A 11 22.91 3.29 1.27
N LEU A 12 21.82 3.78 0.70
CA LEU A 12 21.20 3.24 -0.50
C LEU A 12 21.40 4.19 -1.69
N ASN A 13 22.01 3.71 -2.76
CA ASN A 13 22.19 4.45 -4.01
C ASN A 13 21.22 3.94 -5.08
N VAL A 14 20.32 4.81 -5.56
CA VAL A 14 19.29 4.45 -6.55
C VAL A 14 19.35 5.42 -7.74
N ARG A 15 19.33 4.88 -8.96
CA ARG A 15 19.15 5.69 -10.17
C ARG A 15 17.65 5.93 -10.38
N VAL A 16 17.29 7.19 -10.58
CA VAL A 16 15.90 7.63 -10.80
C VAL A 16 15.91 8.78 -11.79
N ASP A 17 14.86 8.88 -12.60
CA ASP A 17 14.64 10.03 -13.48
C ASP A 17 14.49 11.31 -12.65
N GLU A 18 15.10 12.40 -13.12
CA GLU A 18 15.12 13.67 -12.41
C GLU A 18 13.72 14.25 -12.19
N LYS A 19 12.84 14.19 -13.20
CA LYS A 19 11.48 14.71 -13.11
C LYS A 19 10.66 13.93 -12.09
N ILE A 20 10.82 12.60 -12.07
CA ILE A 20 10.18 11.73 -11.08
C ILE A 20 10.65 12.08 -9.67
N LYS A 21 11.97 12.23 -9.48
CA LYS A 21 12.55 12.59 -8.18
C LYS A 21 12.01 13.93 -7.67
N THR A 22 12.04 14.97 -8.51
CA THR A 22 11.58 16.31 -8.15
C THR A 22 10.11 16.31 -7.75
N LYS A 23 9.24 15.67 -8.56
CA LYS A 23 7.82 15.57 -8.26
C LYS A 23 7.54 14.79 -6.97
N ALA A 24 8.25 13.69 -6.74
CA ALA A 24 8.13 12.93 -5.50
C ALA A 24 8.56 13.75 -4.28
N MET A 25 9.65 14.51 -4.37
CA MET A 25 10.12 15.40 -3.31
C MET A 25 9.09 16.48 -2.98
N GLU A 26 8.50 17.13 -3.98
CA GLU A 26 7.45 18.15 -3.77
C GLU A 26 6.24 17.59 -3.02
N ILE A 27 5.74 16.42 -3.45
CA ILE A 27 4.60 15.75 -2.82
C ILE A 27 4.93 15.38 -1.38
N LEU A 28 6.09 14.77 -1.13
CA LEU A 28 6.50 14.37 0.22
C LEU A 28 6.71 15.59 1.12
N SER A 29 7.33 16.65 0.60
CA SER A 29 7.60 17.89 1.35
C SER A 29 6.31 18.59 1.76
N SER A 30 5.28 18.56 0.90
CA SER A 30 3.94 19.07 1.25
C SER A 30 3.30 18.34 2.44
N ARG A 31 3.82 17.16 2.80
CA ARG A 31 3.41 16.34 3.94
C ARG A 31 4.43 16.33 5.08
N GLY A 32 5.44 17.20 5.05
CA GLY A 32 6.48 17.27 6.07
C GLY A 32 7.48 16.10 6.02
N LEU A 33 7.56 15.38 4.89
CA LEU A 33 8.45 14.24 4.70
C LEU A 33 9.55 14.60 3.71
N ASN A 34 10.78 14.13 3.99
CA ASN A 34 11.84 14.13 3.00
C ASN A 34 11.87 12.80 2.23
N LEU A 35 12.62 12.77 1.12
CA LEU A 35 12.70 11.59 0.25
C LEU A 35 13.21 10.34 0.99
N SER A 36 14.23 10.50 1.84
CA SER A 36 14.81 9.39 2.61
C SER A 36 13.79 8.77 3.59
N THR A 37 12.99 9.60 4.24
CA THR A 37 11.89 9.13 5.09
C THR A 37 10.84 8.37 4.27
N GLY A 38 10.47 8.89 3.09
CA GLY A 38 9.56 8.20 2.18
C GLY A 38 10.06 6.82 1.74
N ILE A 39 11.34 6.72 1.37
CA ILE A 39 11.97 5.44 1.00
C ILE A 39 11.99 4.48 2.20
N ASN A 40 12.34 4.96 3.40
CA ASN A 40 12.34 4.11 4.60
C ASN A 40 10.95 3.58 4.94
N VAL A 41 9.90 4.40 4.80
CA VAL A 41 8.52 3.95 5.00
C VAL A 41 8.16 2.90 3.96
N PHE A 42 8.48 3.12 2.69
CA PHE A 42 8.24 2.15 1.62
C PHE A 42 8.91 0.79 1.91
N LEU A 43 10.19 0.79 2.27
CA LEU A 43 10.93 -0.44 2.59
C LEU A 43 10.34 -1.19 3.80
N ARG A 44 9.85 -0.47 4.81
CA ARG A 44 9.15 -1.10 5.95
C ARG A 44 7.87 -1.78 5.51
N GLN A 45 7.08 -1.15 4.64
CA GLN A 45 5.85 -1.77 4.14
C GLN A 45 6.13 -3.03 3.32
N VAL A 46 7.22 -3.04 2.53
CA VAL A 46 7.66 -4.26 1.81
C VAL A 46 7.91 -5.43 2.76
N ILE A 47 8.50 -5.16 3.94
CA ILE A 47 8.79 -6.17 4.95
C ILE A 47 7.49 -6.68 5.59
N GLU A 48 6.61 -5.78 5.99
CA GLU A 48 5.34 -6.12 6.65
C GLU A 48 4.42 -6.95 5.73
N GLU A 49 4.31 -6.54 4.46
CA GLU A 49 3.45 -7.23 3.48
C GLU A 49 4.11 -8.44 2.83
N LYS A 50 5.42 -8.65 3.06
CA LYS A 50 6.24 -9.67 2.38
C LYS A 50 6.08 -9.61 0.85
N GLY A 51 6.01 -8.39 0.31
CA GLY A 51 5.63 -8.14 -1.08
C GLY A 51 5.74 -6.66 -1.44
N LEU A 52 5.21 -6.28 -2.61
CA LEU A 52 5.09 -4.86 -2.95
C LEU A 52 3.93 -4.24 -2.16
N PRO A 53 4.11 -3.07 -1.54
CA PRO A 53 3.09 -2.40 -0.74
C PRO A 53 2.03 -1.69 -1.60
N PHE A 54 1.91 -2.12 -2.84
CA PHE A 54 0.92 -1.72 -3.81
C PHE A 54 0.82 -2.82 -4.88
N ILE A 55 -0.34 -2.91 -5.52
CA ILE A 55 -0.55 -3.91 -6.57
C ILE A 55 0.05 -3.37 -7.88
N PRO A 56 1.08 -4.02 -8.45
CA PRO A 56 1.61 -3.62 -9.74
C PRO A 56 0.59 -3.91 -10.85
N GLY A 57 0.24 -2.90 -11.65
CA GLY A 57 -0.70 -3.05 -12.78
C GLY A 57 -1.31 -1.72 -13.22
N ASP A 58 -2.05 -1.74 -14.33
CA ASP A 58 -2.86 -0.59 -14.76
C ASP A 58 -3.95 -0.32 -13.73
N SER A 59 -3.81 0.78 -12.99
CA SER A 59 -4.74 1.15 -11.92
C SER A 59 -6.18 1.30 -12.43
N VAL A 60 -6.37 1.63 -13.72
CA VAL A 60 -7.70 1.75 -14.34
C VAL A 60 -8.34 0.38 -14.49
N LEU A 61 -7.60 -0.61 -14.96
CA LEU A 61 -8.10 -1.99 -15.09
C LEU A 61 -8.38 -2.61 -13.73
N LEU A 62 -7.48 -2.38 -12.77
CA LEU A 62 -7.64 -2.86 -11.41
C LEU A 62 -8.88 -2.22 -10.75
N ARG A 63 -9.07 -0.91 -10.93
CA ARG A 63 -10.26 -0.20 -10.44
C ARG A 63 -11.54 -0.72 -11.07
N LYS A 64 -11.57 -0.90 -12.40
CA LYS A 64 -12.71 -1.50 -13.10
C LYS A 64 -13.05 -2.89 -12.57
N LYS A 65 -12.04 -3.73 -12.29
CA LYS A 65 -12.24 -5.05 -11.68
C LYS A 65 -12.91 -4.93 -10.32
N TYR A 66 -12.38 -4.10 -9.43
CA TYR A 66 -12.96 -3.88 -8.10
C TYR A 66 -14.39 -3.32 -8.18
N ASP A 67 -14.65 -2.35 -9.05
CA ASP A 67 -15.97 -1.76 -9.21
C ASP A 67 -16.99 -2.81 -9.71
N MET A 68 -16.57 -3.72 -10.60
CA MET A 68 -17.39 -4.86 -11.04
C MET A 68 -17.67 -5.84 -9.89
N GLU A 69 -16.65 -6.21 -9.10
CA GLU A 69 -16.81 -7.09 -7.93
C GLU A 69 -17.80 -6.50 -6.92
N VAL A 70 -17.69 -5.20 -6.63
CA VAL A 70 -18.62 -4.49 -5.74
C VAL A 70 -20.03 -4.48 -6.33
N ALA A 71 -20.20 -4.25 -7.63
CA ALA A 71 -21.50 -4.27 -8.28
C ALA A 71 -22.16 -5.65 -8.25
N ILE A 72 -21.37 -6.72 -8.40
CA ILE A 72 -21.84 -8.11 -8.27
C ILE A 72 -22.24 -8.38 -6.82
N ALA A 73 -21.41 -8.00 -5.85
CA ALA A 73 -21.68 -8.20 -4.42
C ALA A 73 -22.97 -7.50 -3.97
N LYS A 74 -23.23 -6.28 -4.48
CA LYS A 74 -24.48 -5.54 -4.20
C LYS A 74 -25.75 -6.23 -4.72
N LYS A 75 -25.63 -7.10 -5.73
CA LYS A 75 -26.74 -7.90 -6.27
C LYS A 75 -26.88 -9.27 -5.59
N GLY A 76 -25.94 -9.64 -4.73
CA GLY A 76 -25.91 -10.93 -4.04
C GLY A 76 -26.97 -11.06 -2.95
N LYS A 77 -27.16 -12.28 -2.45
CA LYS A 77 -28.04 -12.55 -1.30
C LYS A 77 -27.47 -11.89 -0.05
N THR A 78 -28.31 -11.16 0.67
CA THR A 78 -28.00 -10.65 2.00
C THR A 78 -28.43 -11.64 3.07
N TYR A 79 -27.70 -11.67 4.19
CA TYR A 79 -27.98 -12.56 5.31
C TYR A 79 -28.20 -11.71 6.56
N LYS A 80 -29.21 -12.08 7.37
CA LYS A 80 -29.59 -11.33 8.57
C LYS A 80 -28.64 -11.56 9.76
N ASN A 81 -27.85 -12.64 9.72
CA ASN A 81 -26.92 -13.01 10.79
C ASN A 81 -25.66 -13.70 10.25
N THR A 82 -24.61 -13.72 11.06
CA THR A 82 -23.30 -14.29 10.72
C THR A 82 -23.39 -15.79 10.48
N GLU A 83 -24.19 -16.52 11.25
CA GLU A 83 -24.39 -17.97 11.08
C GLU A 83 -24.98 -18.33 9.71
N GLY A 84 -25.99 -17.58 9.26
CA GLY A 84 -26.62 -17.76 7.95
C GLY A 84 -25.66 -17.48 6.80
N LEU A 85 -24.78 -16.47 6.95
CA LEU A 85 -23.71 -16.20 5.99
C LEU A 85 -22.69 -17.34 5.94
N LEU A 86 -22.17 -17.75 7.11
CA LEU A 86 -21.15 -18.80 7.20
C LEU A 86 -21.64 -20.13 6.61
N LYS A 87 -22.89 -20.53 6.92
CA LYS A 87 -23.51 -21.72 6.34
C LYS A 87 -23.63 -21.67 4.81
N ALA A 88 -23.79 -20.48 4.24
CA ALA A 88 -23.90 -20.31 2.79
C ALA A 88 -22.54 -20.33 2.07
N VAL A 89 -21.46 -19.93 2.74
CA VAL A 89 -20.11 -19.82 2.16
C VAL A 89 -19.28 -21.09 2.39
N LEU A 90 -19.39 -21.72 3.56
CA LEU A 90 -18.55 -22.85 3.99
C LEU A 90 -19.17 -24.22 3.65
N LYS A 91 -19.69 -24.37 2.43
CA LYS A 91 -20.39 -25.59 2.02
C LYS A 91 -19.59 -26.87 2.27
#